data_AF-A0A1G1P7Q3-F1
#
_entry.id   AF-A0A1G1P7Q3-F1
#
_cell.length_a   1.000
_cell.length_b   1.000
_cell.length_c   1.000
_cell.angle_alpha   90.00
_cell.angle_beta   90.00
_cell.angle_gamma   90.00
#
_symmetry.space_group_name_H-M   'P 1'
#
loop_
_entity.id
_entity.type
_entity.pdbx_description
1 polymer ?
#
loop_
_entity_poly.entity_id
_entity_poly.type
_entity_poly.pdbx_seq_one_letter_code
_entity_poly.pdbx_strand_id
1 'polypeptide(L)'
;MVTVKEPTTLVGVSELRTKLEDVLRAMQRSTVILERRRKPLAVLLPIARYEELEATLEWVEDHVLGGAALARERHTPRREYLSLDEVERRVKRR
;
A
#
# COMPACT_ATOMS: atom_id res chain seq x y z
N MET A 1 -7.73 10.92 -11.28
CA MET A 1 -6.91 9.83 -11.86
C MET A 1 -5.68 10.47 -12.46
N VAL A 2 -4.50 10.19 -11.91
CA VAL A 2 -3.22 10.67 -12.46
C VAL A 2 -2.58 9.49 -13.18
N THR A 3 -2.27 9.65 -14.47
CA THR A 3 -1.61 8.61 -15.27
C THR A 3 -0.15 8.99 -15.41
N VAL A 4 0.74 8.18 -14.85
CA VAL A 4 2.19 8.35 -14.98
C VAL A 4 2.69 7.33 -16.00
N LYS A 5 3.45 7.80 -17.01
CA LYS A 5 4.12 6.93 -17.97
C LYS A 5 5.49 6.55 -17.41
N GLU A 6 5.65 5.27 -17.10
CA GLU A 6 6.93 4.71 -16.65
C GLU A 6 7.33 3.54 -17.55
N PRO A 7 8.65 3.28 -17.70
CA PRO A 7 9.13 2.07 -18.34
C PRO A 7 8.60 0.83 -17.59
N THR A 8 7.98 -0.09 -18.34
CA THR A 8 7.38 -1.31 -17.79
C THR A 8 7.81 -2.52 -18.59
N THR A 9 8.25 -3.56 -17.90
CA THR A 9 8.63 -4.85 -18.48
C THR A 9 7.53 -5.87 -18.24
N LEU A 10 7.05 -6.54 -19.29
CA LEU A 10 6.06 -7.61 -19.18
C LEU A 10 6.77 -8.95 -19.20
N VAL A 11 6.45 -9.83 -18.25
CA VAL A 11 7.08 -11.14 -18.10
C VAL A 11 6.02 -12.21 -17.90
N GLY A 12 6.04 -13.26 -18.73
CA GLY A 12 5.20 -14.42 -18.51
C GLY A 12 5.63 -15.20 -17.27
N VAL A 13 4.68 -15.64 -16.44
CA VAL A 13 4.99 -16.44 -15.22
C VAL A 13 5.83 -17.69 -15.54
N SER A 14 5.65 -18.28 -16.73
CA SER A 14 6.45 -19.42 -17.19
C SER A 14 7.93 -19.10 -17.38
N GLU A 15 8.28 -17.85 -17.66
CA GLU A 15 9.67 -17.42 -17.89
C GLU A 15 10.46 -17.27 -16.59
N LEU A 16 9.79 -17.14 -15.45
CA LEU A 16 10.46 -17.02 -14.15
C LEU A 16 11.33 -18.24 -13.83
N ARG A 17 10.93 -19.44 -14.30
CA ARG A 17 11.69 -20.67 -14.02
C ARG A 17 13.06 -20.69 -14.69
N THR A 18 13.21 -20.01 -15.83
CA THR A 18 14.43 -20.08 -16.66
C THR A 18 15.19 -18.76 -16.76
N LYS A 19 14.53 -17.62 -16.50
CA LYS A 19 15.08 -16.27 -16.68
C LYS A 19 15.01 -15.41 -15.41
N LEU A 20 14.97 -16.03 -14.23
CA LEU A 20 14.81 -15.30 -12.97
C LEU A 20 15.82 -14.16 -12.80
N GLU A 21 17.09 -14.40 -13.12
CA GLU A 21 18.12 -13.36 -12.99
C GLU A 21 17.87 -12.14 -13.88
N ASP A 22 17.42 -12.35 -15.12
CA ASP A 22 17.11 -11.26 -16.05
C ASP A 22 15.89 -10.47 -15.57
N VAL A 23 14.91 -11.15 -14.99
CA VAL A 23 13.74 -10.52 -14.36
C VAL A 23 14.17 -9.66 -13.17
N LEU A 24 15.06 -10.17 -12.31
CA LEU A 24 15.61 -9.41 -11.18
C LEU A 24 16.42 -8.19 -11.66
N ARG A 25 17.22 -8.34 -12.72
CA ARG A 25 17.94 -7.22 -13.35
C ARG A 25 17.00 -6.17 -13.95
N ALA A 26 15.91 -6.60 -14.59
CA ALA A 26 14.89 -5.70 -15.13
C ALA A 26 14.18 -4.92 -14.03
N MET A 27 13.86 -5.58 -12.91
CA MET A 27 13.18 -4.99 -11.75
C MET A 27 13.96 -3.83 -11.10
N GLN A 28 15.27 -3.74 -11.30
CA GLN A 28 16.09 -2.61 -10.85
C GLN A 28 15.96 -1.36 -11.73
N ARG A 29 15.41 -1.48 -12.94
CA ARG A 29 15.36 -0.42 -13.96
C ARG A 29 13.95 -0.02 -14.37
N SER A 30 13.00 -0.93 -14.21
CA SER A 30 11.61 -0.75 -14.61
C SER A 30 10.67 -1.54 -13.72
N THR A 31 9.41 -1.13 -13.70
CA THR A 31 8.34 -1.90 -13.08
C THR A 31 8.14 -3.18 -13.87
N VAL A 32 8.14 -4.33 -13.21
CA VAL A 32 7.92 -5.63 -13.86
C VAL A 32 6.50 -6.08 -13.59
N ILE A 33 5.73 -6.38 -14.63
CA ILE A 33 4.40 -6.97 -14.51
C ILE A 33 4.47 -8.43 -14.92
N LEU A 34 4.05 -9.30 -14.01
CA LEU A 34 3.87 -10.73 -14.27
C LEU A 34 2.54 -10.98 -14.94
N GLU A 35 2.58 -11.76 -16.01
CA GLU A 35 1.39 -12.14 -16.76
C GLU A 35 1.18 -13.65 -16.80
N ARG A 36 -0.09 -14.05 -16.70
CA ARG A 36 -0.52 -15.43 -16.97
C ARG A 36 -1.53 -15.40 -18.10
N ARG A 37 -1.19 -16.01 -19.24
CA ARG A 37 -2.05 -16.04 -20.45
C ARG A 37 -2.44 -14.61 -20.91
N ARG A 38 -1.46 -13.69 -20.98
CA ARG A 38 -1.63 -12.27 -21.36
C ARG A 38 -2.54 -11.45 -20.45
N LYS A 39 -2.72 -11.91 -19.20
CA LYS A 39 -3.45 -11.16 -18.17
C LYS A 39 -2.48 -10.78 -17.06
N PRO A 40 -2.45 -9.52 -16.61
CA PRO A 40 -1.63 -9.10 -15.49
C PRO A 40 -2.07 -9.85 -14.23
N LEU A 41 -1.10 -10.35 -13.48
CA LEU A 41 -1.29 -11.17 -12.29
C LEU A 41 -0.67 -10.49 -11.05
N ALA A 42 0.54 -9.96 -11.20
CA ALA A 42 1.28 -9.34 -10.11
C ALA A 42 2.24 -8.28 -10.64
N VAL A 43 2.67 -7.38 -9.77
CA VAL A 43 3.74 -6.42 -10.01
C VAL A 43 4.92 -6.79 -9.12
N LEU A 44 6.11 -6.86 -9.69
CA LEU A 44 7.35 -7.07 -8.96
C LEU A 44 8.09 -5.74 -8.83
N LEU A 45 8.51 -5.44 -7.61
CA LEU A 45 9.23 -4.24 -7.23
C LEU A 45 10.38 -4.63 -6.30
N PRO A 46 11.50 -3.88 -6.30
CA PRO A 46 12.48 -3.99 -5.22
C PRO A 46 11.84 -3.70 -3.86
N ILE A 47 12.23 -4.44 -2.82
CA ILE A 47 11.64 -4.28 -1.48
C ILE A 47 11.76 -2.85 -0.95
N ALA A 48 12.93 -2.21 -1.13
CA ALA A 48 13.15 -0.82 -0.73
C ALA A 48 12.16 0.14 -1.41
N ARG A 49 11.82 -0.11 -2.68
CA ARG A 49 10.84 0.70 -3.40
C ARG A 49 9.43 0.51 -2.87
N TYR A 50 9.08 -0.71 -2.46
CA TYR A 50 7.81 -0.98 -1.79
C TYR A 50 7.72 -0.23 -0.46
N GLU A 51 8.77 -0.30 0.37
CA GLU A 51 8.84 0.39 1.66
C GLU A 51 8.73 1.92 1.51
N GLU A 52 9.39 2.51 0.51
CA GLU A 52 9.25 3.94 0.19
C GLU A 52 7.80 4.34 -0.16
N LEU A 53 7.11 3.50 -0.94
CA LEU A 53 5.72 3.74 -1.32
C LEU A 53 4.80 3.65 -0.11
N GLU A 54 5.02 2.66 0.76
CA GLU A 54 4.27 2.47 2.01
C GLU A 54 4.47 3.67 2.95
N ALA A 55 5.72 4.06 3.22
CA ALA A 55 6.02 5.23 4.05
C ALA A 55 5.43 6.53 3.49
N THR A 56 5.39 6.68 2.16
CA THR A 56 4.75 7.84 1.53
C THR A 56 3.24 7.84 1.75
N LEU A 57 2.59 6.67 1.65
CA LEU A 57 1.16 6.53 1.91
C LEU A 57 0.83 6.82 3.37
N GLU A 58 1.60 6.27 4.32
CA GLU A 58 1.46 6.55 5.74
C GLU A 58 1.58 8.05 6.04
N TRP A 59 2.58 8.72 5.47
CA TRP A 59 2.75 10.16 5.66
C TRP A 59 1.54 10.96 5.16
N VAL A 60 0.99 10.60 4.00
CA VAL A 60 -0.23 11.24 3.48
C VAL A 60 -1.42 10.95 4.39
N GLU A 61 -1.56 9.73 4.88
CA GLU A 61 -2.62 9.32 5.79
C GLU A 61 -2.58 10.12 7.09
N ASP A 62 -1.40 10.21 7.74
CA ASP A 62 -1.21 10.99 8.95
C ASP A 62 -1.55 12.47 8.74
N HIS A 63 -1.13 13.04 7.59
CA HIS A 63 -1.40 14.43 7.31
C HIS A 63 -2.90 14.71 7.13
N VAL A 64 -3.61 13.84 6.41
CA VAL A 64 -5.03 14.03 6.09
C VAL A 64 -5.93 13.54 7.22
N LEU A 65 -5.80 12.28 7.62
CA LEU A 65 -6.64 11.65 8.64
C LEU A 65 -6.22 12.07 10.05
N GLY A 66 -4.92 12.14 10.34
CA GLY A 66 -4.42 12.64 11.62
C GLY A 66 -4.81 14.10 11.83
N GLY A 67 -4.70 14.94 10.80
CA GLY A 67 -5.23 16.31 10.82
C GLY A 67 -6.72 16.38 11.12
N ALA A 68 -7.54 15.56 10.45
CA ALA A 68 -8.98 15.48 10.71
C ALA A 68 -9.31 14.93 12.10
N ALA A 69 -8.51 14.01 12.63
CA ALA A 69 -8.64 13.50 13.99
C ALA A 69 -8.34 14.58 15.03
N LEU A 70 -7.25 15.33 14.87
CA LEU A 70 -6.89 16.45 15.74
C LEU A 70 -7.95 17.56 15.71
N ALA A 71 -8.49 17.87 14.54
CA ALA A 71 -9.59 18.82 14.42
C ALA A 71 -10.84 18.35 15.20
N ARG A 72 -11.22 17.07 15.07
CA ARG A 72 -12.32 16.50 15.85
C ARG A 72 -12.04 16.55 17.34
N GLU A 73 -10.84 16.19 17.78
CA GLU A 73 -10.47 16.22 19.19
C GLU A 73 -10.66 17.62 19.79
N ARG A 74 -10.21 18.66 19.08
CA ARG A 74 -10.31 20.06 19.53
C ARG A 74 -11.75 20.56 19.67
N HIS A 75 -12.69 19.97 18.94
CA HIS A 75 -14.08 20.42 18.88
C HIS A 75 -15.08 19.46 19.56
N THR A 76 -14.64 18.27 19.97
CA THR A 76 -15.51 17.28 20.62
C THR A 76 -15.53 17.51 22.13
N PRO A 77 -16.70 17.69 22.77
CA PRO A 77 -16.79 17.79 24.22
C PRO A 77 -16.58 16.41 24.87
N ARG A 78 -15.99 16.40 26.08
CA ARG A 78 -15.64 15.17 26.81
C ARG A 78 -16.79 14.16 26.98
N ARG A 79 -18.04 14.63 27.04
CA ARG A 79 -19.25 13.78 27.17
C ARG A 79 -19.51 12.88 25.96
N GLU A 80 -18.92 13.20 24.81
CA GLU A 80 -19.09 12.44 23.56
C GLU A 80 -17.97 11.39 23.39
N TYR A 81 -16.99 11.36 24.30
CA TYR A 81 -15.97 10.33 24.37
C TYR A 81 -16.50 9.09 25.09
N LEU A 82 -15.98 7.93 24.70
CA LEU A 82 -16.19 6.67 25.40
C LEU A 82 -14.95 6.34 26.23
N SER A 83 -15.18 5.84 27.44
CA SER A 83 -14.11 5.24 28.25
C SER A 83 -13.65 3.91 27.66
N LEU A 84 -12.42 3.50 28.00
CA LEU A 84 -11.85 2.22 27.55
C LEU A 84 -12.74 1.03 27.99
N ASP A 85 -13.27 1.06 29.22
CA ASP A 85 -14.16 0.03 29.75
C ASP A 85 -15.49 -0.08 28.97
N GLU A 86 -16.00 1.04 28.45
CA GLU A 86 -17.20 1.06 27.61
C GLU A 86 -16.93 0.50 26.21
N VAL A 87 -15.77 0.83 25.63
CA VAL A 87 -15.33 0.28 24.36
C VAL A 87 -15.13 -1.24 24.47
N GLU A 88 -14.42 -1.70 25.50
CA GLU A 88 -14.13 -3.11 25.72
C GLU A 88 -15.42 -3.94 25.89
N ARG A 89 -16.39 -3.43 26.65
CA ARG A 89 -17.71 -4.06 26.80
C ARG A 89 -18.52 -4.12 25.50
N ARG A 90 -18.36 -3.15 24.60
CA ARG A 90 -19.05 -3.13 23.30
C ARG A 90 -18.42 -4.11 22.31
N VAL A 91 -17.09 -4.22 22.30
CA VAL A 91 -16.37 -5.10 21.37
C VAL A 91 -16.50 -6.56 21.79
N LYS A 92 -16.46 -6.89 23.10
CA LYS A 92 -16.67 -8.27 23.61
C LYS A 92 -18.09 -8.82 23.45
N ARG A 93 -19.07 -7.98 23.07
CA ARG A 93 -20.46 -8.38 22.79
C ARG A 93 -20.72 -8.75 21.33
N ARG A 94 -19.70 -8.72 20.47
CA ARG A 94 -19.77 -9.17 19.08
C ARG A 94 -19.11 -10.54 18.89
#